data_AF-A0A7W7MAA5-F1
#
_entry.id   AF-A0A7W7MAA5-F1
#
_cell.length_a   1.000
_cell.length_b   1.000
_cell.length_c   1.000
_cell.angle_alpha   90.00
_cell.angle_beta   90.00
_cell.angle_gamma   90.00
#
_symmetry.space_group_name_H-M   'P 1'
#
loop_
_entity.id
_entity.type
_entity.pdbx_description
1 polymer ?
#
loop_
_entity_poly.entity_id
_entity_poly.type
_entity_poly.pdbx_seq_one_letter_code
_entity_poly.pdbx_strand_id
1 'polypeptide(L)'
;MSTRAIEIRDPSTGEITDRCQGPGPDGACPRTGRHGVVPCAGRLIGPRGADPRYWPIWVPPGCRQCRLNWNAQAATCLRAAERCHDQWEEGLAQEIAHVRTQAARGDPRFRDMSARQQRVTALWRWRLSSPAQGLRQAEQKQRDRSRLYLSLAEQQRAGTPPADSGPE
;
A
#
# COMPACT_ATOMS: atom_id res chain seq x y z
N MET A 1 15.75 -1.87 -3.15
CA MET A 1 15.09 -2.78 -4.11
C MET A 1 14.53 -3.94 -3.33
N SER A 2 13.20 -4.07 -3.19
CA SER A 2 12.61 -5.22 -2.48
C SER A 2 11.88 -6.09 -3.50
N THR A 3 12.49 -7.23 -3.81
CA THR A 3 11.98 -8.29 -4.66
C THR A 3 10.61 -8.72 -4.14
N ARG A 4 9.58 -8.61 -4.99
CA ARG A 4 8.17 -9.00 -4.73
C ARG A 4 8.05 -10.53 -4.68
N ALA A 5 8.80 -11.19 -3.80
CA ALA A 5 8.70 -12.62 -3.63
C ALA A 5 7.33 -12.95 -3.00
N ILE A 6 6.49 -13.61 -3.78
CA ILE A 6 5.21 -14.21 -3.37
C ILE A 6 5.52 -15.64 -2.94
N GLU A 7 5.14 -15.99 -1.73
CA GLU A 7 5.18 -17.34 -1.19
C GLU A 7 3.89 -18.06 -1.58
N ILE A 8 4.04 -19.23 -2.17
CA ILE A 8 2.96 -20.17 -2.45
C ILE A 8 2.96 -21.17 -1.31
N ARG A 9 1.81 -21.34 -0.69
CA ARG A 9 1.62 -22.13 0.52
C ARG A 9 0.61 -23.23 0.29
N ASP A 10 0.87 -24.35 0.92
CA ASP A 10 -0.07 -25.44 1.00
C ASP A 10 -1.29 -25.00 1.84
N PRO A 11 -2.53 -25.22 1.36
CA PRO A 11 -3.72 -24.74 2.04
C PRO A 11 -4.06 -25.49 3.33
N SER A 12 -3.65 -26.76 3.49
CA SER A 12 -3.98 -27.54 4.68
C SER A 12 -2.95 -27.35 5.80
N THR A 13 -1.68 -27.16 5.44
CA THR A 13 -0.57 -27.03 6.41
C THR A 13 -0.07 -25.60 6.58
N GLY A 14 -0.34 -24.71 5.62
CA GLY A 14 0.19 -23.34 5.61
C GLY A 14 1.69 -23.25 5.28
N GLU A 15 2.36 -24.38 5.06
CA GLU A 15 3.78 -24.45 4.73
C GLU A 15 4.07 -23.87 3.35
N ILE A 16 5.27 -23.29 3.19
CA ILE A 16 5.70 -22.73 1.90
C ILE A 16 6.11 -23.88 0.98
N THR A 17 5.36 -24.08 -0.10
CA THR A 17 5.67 -25.11 -1.11
C THR A 17 6.47 -24.56 -2.28
N ASP A 18 6.34 -23.26 -2.59
CA ASP A 18 7.04 -22.64 -3.72
C ASP A 18 7.08 -21.10 -3.56
N ARG A 19 7.81 -20.41 -4.46
CA ARG A 19 7.89 -18.95 -4.53
C ARG A 19 7.78 -18.46 -5.98
N CYS A 20 7.18 -17.28 -6.17
CA CYS A 20 7.14 -16.61 -7.47
C CYS A 20 7.30 -15.09 -7.33
N GLN A 21 7.37 -14.37 -8.45
CA GLN A 21 7.48 -12.88 -8.46
C GLN A 21 6.17 -12.20 -8.88
N GLY A 22 5.10 -12.98 -9.07
CA GLY A 22 3.83 -12.51 -9.63
C GLY A 22 3.81 -12.46 -11.16
N PRO A 23 2.83 -11.76 -11.75
CA PRO A 23 2.73 -11.59 -13.20
C PRO A 23 3.85 -10.71 -13.75
N GLY A 24 4.16 -10.89 -15.03
CA GLY A 24 5.09 -10.07 -15.78
C GLY A 24 4.54 -8.67 -16.06
N PRO A 25 5.32 -7.82 -16.78
CA PRO A 25 4.93 -6.45 -17.11
C PRO A 25 3.63 -6.33 -17.91
N ASP A 26 3.28 -7.36 -18.67
CA ASP A 26 2.06 -7.50 -19.46
C ASP A 26 0.84 -7.97 -18.64
N GLY A 27 1.02 -8.24 -17.35
CA GLY A 27 -0.04 -8.74 -16.46
C GLY A 27 -0.25 -10.26 -16.55
N ALA A 28 0.48 -10.98 -17.39
CA ALA A 28 0.37 -12.43 -17.52
C ALA A 28 1.29 -13.15 -16.52
N CYS A 29 0.90 -14.34 -16.06
CA CYS A 29 1.81 -15.14 -15.23
C CYS A 29 2.89 -15.77 -16.12
N PRO A 30 4.20 -15.50 -15.88
CA PRO A 30 5.26 -16.06 -16.71
C PRO A 30 5.43 -17.57 -16.53
N ARG A 31 4.85 -18.14 -15.47
CA ARG A 31 4.91 -19.57 -15.15
C ARG A 31 3.67 -20.35 -15.58
N THR A 32 2.78 -19.74 -16.36
CA THR A 32 1.54 -20.40 -16.81
C THR A 32 1.85 -21.63 -17.64
N GLY A 33 1.24 -22.78 -17.31
CA GLY A 33 1.42 -24.03 -18.06
C GLY A 33 0.70 -24.02 -19.42
N ARG A 34 0.87 -25.10 -20.22
CA ARG A 34 0.26 -25.24 -21.56
C ARG A 34 -1.26 -25.03 -21.60
N HIS A 35 -1.97 -25.26 -20.50
CA HIS A 35 -3.43 -25.09 -20.41
C HIS A 35 -3.87 -23.70 -19.96
N GLY A 36 -2.95 -22.75 -19.81
CA GLY A 36 -3.27 -21.40 -19.35
C GLY A 36 -3.51 -21.31 -17.84
N VAL A 37 -3.35 -22.39 -17.07
CA VAL A 37 -3.56 -22.42 -15.62
C VAL A 37 -2.29 -21.97 -14.90
N VAL A 38 -2.44 -21.13 -13.88
CA VAL A 38 -1.31 -20.65 -13.07
C VAL A 38 -0.85 -21.74 -12.09
N PRO A 39 0.45 -21.88 -11.82
CA PRO A 39 0.96 -22.91 -10.90
C PRO A 39 0.47 -22.80 -9.46
N CYS A 40 0.06 -21.60 -9.04
CA CYS A 40 -0.51 -21.38 -7.71
C CYS A 40 -2.00 -21.70 -7.63
N ALA A 41 -2.66 -22.18 -8.69
CA ALA A 41 -4.06 -22.59 -8.64
C ALA A 41 -4.25 -23.74 -7.63
N GLY A 42 -5.25 -23.61 -6.75
CA GLY A 42 -5.46 -24.53 -5.64
C GLY A 42 -4.46 -24.35 -4.48
N ARG A 43 -3.81 -23.19 -4.35
CA ARG A 43 -2.86 -22.89 -3.27
C ARG A 43 -3.19 -21.57 -2.59
N LEU A 44 -2.62 -21.36 -1.40
CA LEU A 44 -2.60 -20.06 -0.74
C LEU A 44 -1.41 -19.24 -1.26
N ILE A 45 -1.56 -17.94 -1.44
CA ILE A 45 -0.45 -17.04 -1.81
C ILE A 45 -0.33 -15.84 -0.88
N GLY A 46 0.89 -15.56 -0.43
CA GLY A 46 1.25 -14.50 0.53
C GLY A 46 2.47 -13.70 0.04
N PRO A 47 2.65 -12.40 0.35
CA PRO A 47 3.99 -11.83 0.20
C PRO A 47 4.91 -12.45 1.26
N ARG A 48 6.18 -12.60 0.94
CA ARG A 48 7.18 -13.01 1.92
C ARG A 48 7.26 -11.99 3.05
N GLY A 49 7.20 -12.46 4.30
CA GLY A 49 7.26 -11.59 5.48
C GLY A 49 6.05 -10.66 5.60
N ALA A 50 4.87 -11.07 5.11
CA ALA A 50 3.64 -10.35 5.38
C ALA A 50 3.46 -10.19 6.89
N ASP A 51 2.98 -9.01 7.30
CA ASP A 51 2.54 -8.80 8.68
C ASP A 51 1.42 -9.81 9.00
N PRO A 52 1.42 -10.45 10.19
CA PRO A 52 0.44 -11.48 10.57
C PRO A 52 -1.03 -11.07 10.42
N ARG A 53 -1.32 -9.76 10.42
CA ARG A 53 -2.67 -9.21 10.19
C ARG A 53 -3.15 -9.42 8.75
N TYR A 54 -2.25 -9.74 7.82
CA TYR A 54 -2.55 -9.97 6.41
C TYR A 54 -2.50 -11.46 6.10
N TRP A 55 -3.64 -12.05 5.77
CA TRP A 55 -3.73 -13.48 5.49
C TRP A 55 -3.30 -13.83 4.06
N PRO A 56 -2.73 -15.03 3.84
CA PRO A 56 -2.57 -15.60 2.51
C PRO A 56 -3.91 -15.73 1.80
N ILE A 57 -3.94 -15.45 0.49
CA ILE A 57 -5.17 -15.48 -0.30
C ILE A 57 -5.27 -16.83 -1.01
N TRP A 58 -6.46 -17.44 -0.97
CA TRP A 58 -6.76 -18.65 -1.74
C TRP A 58 -6.87 -18.37 -3.23
N VAL A 59 -6.11 -19.10 -4.05
CA VAL A 59 -6.25 -19.10 -5.50
C VAL A 59 -7.10 -20.31 -5.88
N PRO A 60 -8.31 -20.11 -6.44
CA PRO A 60 -9.18 -21.23 -6.81
C PRO A 60 -8.50 -22.20 -7.79
N PRO A 61 -8.81 -23.51 -7.73
CA PRO A 61 -8.38 -24.46 -8.73
C PRO A 61 -8.77 -24.02 -10.15
N GLY A 62 -7.95 -24.35 -11.15
CA GLY A 62 -8.20 -24.00 -12.55
C GLY A 62 -8.07 -22.51 -12.90
N CYS A 63 -7.66 -21.65 -11.96
CA CYS A 63 -7.47 -20.23 -12.23
C CYS A 63 -6.40 -19.99 -13.31
N ARG A 64 -6.74 -19.16 -14.29
CA ARG A 64 -5.83 -18.80 -15.41
C ARG A 64 -5.16 -17.44 -15.26
N GLN A 65 -5.51 -16.72 -14.20
CA GLN A 65 -5.00 -15.37 -13.94
C GLN A 65 -4.27 -15.36 -12.60
N CYS A 66 -3.13 -14.67 -12.56
CA CYS A 66 -2.43 -14.46 -11.29
C CYS A 66 -3.26 -13.50 -10.43
N ARG A 67 -3.93 -14.04 -9.41
CA ARG A 67 -4.65 -13.23 -8.42
C ARG A 67 -3.65 -12.66 -7.43
N LEU A 68 -2.88 -11.66 -7.89
CA LEU A 68 -1.88 -10.97 -7.07
C LEU A 68 -2.43 -10.67 -5.68
N ASN A 69 -1.55 -10.80 -4.68
CA ASN A 69 -1.91 -10.66 -3.28
C ASN A 69 -2.42 -9.24 -2.98
N TRP A 70 -3.74 -9.07 -3.03
CA TRP A 70 -4.40 -7.79 -2.79
C TRP A 70 -4.06 -7.22 -1.41
N ASN A 71 -3.87 -8.08 -0.40
CA ASN A 71 -3.42 -7.66 0.93
C ASN A 71 -2.02 -6.99 0.90
N ALA A 72 -1.08 -7.55 0.15
CA ALA A 72 0.27 -6.99 -0.01
C ALA A 72 0.26 -5.66 -0.79
N GLN A 73 -0.62 -5.56 -1.79
CA GLN A 73 -0.82 -4.34 -2.55
C GLN A 73 -1.46 -3.25 -1.67
N ALA A 74 -2.46 -3.62 -0.87
CA ALA A 74 -3.08 -2.73 0.09
C ALA A 74 -2.07 -2.16 1.09
N ALA A 75 -1.21 -3.02 1.66
CA ALA A 75 -0.16 -2.61 2.58
C ALA A 75 0.89 -1.72 1.90
N THR A 76 1.23 -1.99 0.65
CA THR A 76 2.17 -1.16 -0.12
C THR A 76 1.59 0.23 -0.39
N CYS A 77 0.31 0.30 -0.74
CA CYS A 77 -0.42 1.55 -0.88
C CYS A 77 -0.48 2.32 0.45
N LEU A 78 -0.77 1.64 1.57
CA LEU A 78 -0.81 2.29 2.88
C LEU A 78 0.54 2.91 3.25
N ARG A 79 1.64 2.14 3.11
CA ARG A 79 3.00 2.68 3.32
C ARG A 79 3.34 3.85 2.41
N ALA A 80 2.80 3.87 1.19
CA ALA A 80 2.99 5.00 0.28
C ALA A 80 2.20 6.24 0.76
N ALA A 81 0.98 6.05 1.28
CA ALA A 81 0.20 7.12 1.88
C ALA A 81 0.89 7.70 3.12
N GLU A 82 1.43 6.84 4.00
CA GLU A 82 2.22 7.25 5.17
C GLU A 82 3.42 8.09 4.75
N ARG A 83 4.21 7.65 3.78
CA ARG A 83 5.33 8.46 3.25
C ARG A 83 4.89 9.82 2.70
N CYS A 84 3.76 9.90 2.01
CA CYS A 84 3.22 11.18 1.53
C CYS A 84 2.82 12.08 2.69
N HIS A 85 2.27 11.52 3.78
CA HIS A 85 1.93 12.25 4.99
C HIS A 85 3.18 12.77 5.70
N ASP A 86 4.20 11.94 5.87
CA ASP A 86 5.47 12.33 6.51
C ASP A 86 6.16 13.46 5.73
N GLN A 87 6.21 13.35 4.40
CA GLN A 87 6.73 14.41 3.53
C GLN A 87 5.92 15.71 3.63
N TRP A 88 4.61 15.60 3.84
CA TRP A 88 3.74 16.76 4.00
C TRP A 88 4.01 17.47 5.34
N GLU A 89 4.20 16.73 6.43
CA GLU A 89 4.56 17.26 7.75
C GLU A 89 5.96 17.88 7.74
N GLU A 90 6.92 17.26 7.05
CA GLU A 90 8.27 17.81 6.88
C GLU A 90 8.24 19.15 6.13
N GLY A 91 7.49 19.23 5.03
CA GLY A 91 7.31 20.49 4.30
C GLY A 91 6.64 21.58 5.15
N LEU A 92 5.68 21.22 6.00
CA LEU A 92 5.09 22.15 6.96
C LEU A 92 6.12 22.66 7.96
N ALA A 93 6.98 21.78 8.50
CA ALA A 93 8.03 22.18 9.42
C ALA A 93 9.02 23.16 8.77
N GLN A 94 9.38 22.92 7.50
CA GLN A 94 10.23 23.83 6.72
C GLN A 94 9.56 25.19 6.52
N GLU A 95 8.28 25.25 6.17
CA GLU A 95 7.56 26.53 6.00
C GLU A 95 7.42 27.30 7.32
N ILE A 96 7.21 26.59 8.44
CA ILE A 96 7.22 27.20 9.78
C ILE A 96 8.59 27.83 10.06
N ALA A 97 9.68 27.13 9.78
CA ALA A 97 11.04 27.66 9.96
C ALA A 97 11.31 28.86 9.05
N HIS A 98 10.81 28.82 7.82
CA HIS A 98 10.92 29.92 6.85
C HIS A 98 10.22 31.19 7.37
N VAL A 99 8.94 31.09 7.78
CA VAL A 99 8.18 32.23 8.31
C VAL A 99 8.85 32.81 9.57
N ARG A 100 9.32 31.95 10.48
CA ARG A 100 10.06 32.39 11.68
C ARG A 100 11.34 33.14 11.32
N THR A 101 12.08 32.65 10.33
CA THR A 101 13.30 33.31 9.85
C THR A 101 13.00 34.67 9.24
N GLN A 102 11.90 34.80 8.48
CA GLN A 102 11.46 36.08 7.94
C GLN A 102 11.06 37.06 9.04
N ALA A 103 10.29 36.60 10.05
CA ALA A 103 9.93 37.41 11.21
C ALA A 103 11.16 37.92 11.97
N ALA A 104 12.14 37.04 12.22
CA ALA A 104 13.39 37.40 12.90
C ALA A 104 14.25 38.42 12.13
N ARG A 105 14.14 38.44 10.79
CA ARG A 105 14.77 39.44 9.93
C ARG A 105 14.00 40.77 9.87
N GLY A 106 12.90 40.90 10.60
CA GLY A 106 12.09 42.11 10.66
C GLY A 106 11.12 42.27 9.48
N ASP A 107 10.79 41.21 8.75
CA ASP A 107 9.79 41.26 7.67
C ASP A 107 8.46 41.80 8.23
N PRO A 108 7.94 42.94 7.73
CA PRO A 108 6.76 43.58 8.29
C PRO A 108 5.51 42.70 8.24
N ARG A 109 5.47 41.68 7.37
CA ARG A 109 4.35 40.74 7.29
C ARG A 109 4.29 39.79 8.48
N PHE A 110 5.41 39.54 9.17
CA PHE A 110 5.50 38.48 10.19
C PHE A 110 6.10 38.96 11.51
N ARG A 111 6.83 40.08 11.54
CA ARG A 111 7.57 40.55 12.73
C ARG A 111 6.69 40.80 13.94
N ASP A 112 5.45 41.26 13.72
CA ASP A 112 4.50 41.59 14.78
C ASP A 112 3.56 40.41 15.13
N MET A 113 3.75 39.27 14.46
CA MET A 113 2.96 38.06 14.73
C MET A 113 3.56 37.27 15.91
N SER A 114 2.69 36.80 16.80
CA SER A 114 3.05 35.78 17.80
C SER A 114 3.51 34.47 17.15
N ALA A 115 4.27 33.65 17.88
CA ALA A 115 4.71 32.34 17.41
C ALA A 115 3.55 31.43 16.95
N ARG A 116 2.37 31.55 17.59
CA ARG A 116 1.15 30.83 17.20
C ARG A 116 0.62 31.35 15.85
N GLN A 117 0.53 32.66 15.67
CA GLN A 117 0.10 33.26 14.41
C GLN A 117 1.05 32.91 13.27
N GLN A 118 2.36 32.96 13.49
CA GLN A 118 3.37 32.53 12.50
C GLN A 118 3.16 31.06 12.07
N ARG A 119 2.88 30.16 13.03
CA ARG A 119 2.60 28.75 12.72
C ARG A 119 1.32 28.58 11.89
N VAL A 120 0.25 29.29 12.24
CA VAL A 120 -1.02 29.26 11.48
C VAL A 120 -0.82 29.81 10.07
N THR A 121 -0.06 30.91 9.93
CA THR A 121 0.29 31.50 8.64
C THR A 121 1.11 30.53 7.77
N ALA A 122 2.13 29.89 8.34
CA ALA A 122 2.92 28.87 7.66
C ALA A 122 2.04 27.69 7.21
N LEU A 123 1.14 27.21 8.07
CA LEU A 123 0.20 26.15 7.72
C LEU A 123 -0.69 26.53 6.53
N TRP A 124 -1.23 27.75 6.52
CA TRP A 124 -2.05 28.25 5.41
C TRP A 124 -1.24 28.35 4.11
N ARG A 125 -0.05 28.95 4.15
CA ARG A 125 0.86 29.07 3.00
C ARG A 125 1.23 27.70 2.45
N TRP A 126 1.64 26.78 3.32
CA TRP A 126 1.99 25.42 2.93
C TRP A 126 0.80 24.71 2.29
N ARG A 127 -0.37 24.69 2.91
CA ARG A 127 -1.59 24.03 2.38
C ARG A 127 -2.00 24.50 0.99
N LEU A 128 -1.78 25.77 0.67
CA LEU A 128 -2.12 26.35 -0.63
C LEU A 128 -1.04 26.13 -1.69
N SER A 129 0.15 25.67 -1.29
CA SER A 129 1.23 25.39 -2.22
C SER A 129 0.96 24.15 -3.08
N SER A 130 1.42 24.18 -4.34
CA SER A 130 1.30 23.03 -5.25
C SER A 130 1.95 21.74 -4.71
N PRO A 131 3.14 21.76 -4.09
CA PRO A 131 3.74 20.57 -3.50
C PRO A 131 2.87 19.93 -2.41
N ALA A 132 2.32 20.74 -1.50
CA ALA A 132 1.45 20.24 -0.43
C ALA A 132 0.16 19.62 -0.99
N GLN A 133 -0.46 20.28 -1.99
CA GLN A 133 -1.65 19.76 -2.65
C GLN A 133 -1.37 18.44 -3.37
N GLY A 134 -0.23 18.36 -4.09
CA GLY A 134 0.20 17.14 -4.76
C GLY A 134 0.40 15.97 -3.79
N LEU A 135 1.05 16.22 -2.64
CA LEU A 135 1.22 15.21 -1.59
C LEU A 135 -0.12 14.75 -1.01
N ARG A 136 -1.07 15.66 -0.76
CA ARG A 136 -2.41 15.32 -0.26
C ARG A 136 -3.21 14.49 -1.26
N GLN A 137 -3.17 14.84 -2.54
CA GLN A 137 -3.82 14.07 -3.60
C GLN A 137 -3.18 12.68 -3.74
N ALA A 138 -1.85 12.59 -3.67
CA ALA A 138 -1.14 11.32 -3.71
C ALA A 138 -1.46 10.43 -2.49
N GLU A 139 -1.44 11.00 -1.27
CA GLU A 139 -1.84 10.33 -0.02
C GLU A 139 -3.26 9.75 -0.16
N GLN A 140 -4.22 10.57 -0.59
CA GLN A 140 -5.61 10.16 -0.78
C GLN A 140 -5.74 9.04 -1.81
N LYS A 141 -5.12 9.19 -2.98
CA LYS A 141 -5.10 8.17 -4.04
C LYS A 141 -4.56 6.83 -3.54
N GLN A 142 -3.50 6.85 -2.72
CA GLN A 142 -2.93 5.62 -2.17
C GLN A 142 -3.85 5.00 -1.11
N ARG A 143 -4.51 5.80 -0.26
CA ARG A 143 -5.52 5.29 0.67
C ARG A 143 -6.70 4.64 -0.05
N ASP A 144 -7.21 5.26 -1.11
CA ASP A 144 -8.34 4.72 -1.86
C ASP A 144 -7.97 3.42 -2.58
N ARG A 145 -6.75 3.34 -3.15
CA ARG A 145 -6.22 2.08 -3.68
C ARG A 145 -6.07 1.01 -2.61
N SER A 146 -5.61 1.36 -1.42
CA SER A 146 -5.50 0.42 -0.31
C SER A 146 -6.86 -0.17 0.07
N ARG A 147 -7.88 0.68 0.22
CA ARG A 147 -9.27 0.27 0.48
C ARG A 147 -9.82 -0.65 -0.61
N LEU A 148 -9.62 -0.29 -1.87
CA LEU A 148 -10.04 -1.11 -3.01
C LEU A 148 -9.43 -2.51 -2.94
N TYR A 149 -8.11 -2.60 -2.70
CA TYR A 149 -7.44 -3.89 -2.62
C TYR A 149 -7.87 -4.70 -1.39
N LEU A 150 -8.13 -4.09 -0.25
CA LEU A 150 -8.71 -4.80 0.91
C LEU A 150 -10.10 -5.36 0.59
N SER A 151 -10.97 -4.56 -0.03
CA SER A 151 -12.31 -5.03 -0.44
C SER A 151 -12.25 -6.21 -1.40
N LEU A 152 -11.32 -6.19 -2.36
CA LEU A 152 -11.09 -7.33 -3.27
C LEU A 152 -10.57 -8.57 -2.52
N ALA A 153 -9.71 -8.39 -1.51
CA ALA A 153 -9.22 -9.49 -0.68
C ALA A 153 -10.35 -10.11 0.17
N GLU A 154 -11.23 -9.29 0.73
CA GLU A 154 -12.40 -9.71 1.52
C GLU A 154 -13.40 -10.49 0.66
N GLN A 155 -13.74 -9.99 -0.52
CA GLN A 155 -14.62 -10.69 -1.48
C GLN A 155 -14.05 -12.06 -1.85
N GLN A 156 -12.74 -12.14 -2.08
CA GLN A 156 -12.09 -13.41 -2.41
C GLN A 156 -12.08 -14.39 -1.23
N ARG A 157 -11.91 -13.89 0.00
CA ARG A 157 -12.00 -14.70 1.21
C ARG A 157 -13.43 -15.24 1.41
N ALA A 158 -14.45 -14.41 1.23
CA ALA A 158 -15.85 -14.83 1.37
C ALA A 158 -16.25 -15.92 0.35
N GLY A 159 -15.66 -15.88 -0.86
CA GLY A 159 -15.85 -16.91 -1.88
C GLY A 159 -14.94 -18.13 -1.74
N THR A 160 -14.08 -18.19 -0.71
CA THR A 160 -13.24 -19.35 -0.45
C THR A 160 -14.08 -20.41 0.27
N PRO A 161 -14.24 -21.62 -0.27
CA PRO A 161 -14.95 -22.68 0.42
C PRO A 161 -14.25 -23.00 1.76
N PRO A 162 -15.00 -23.37 2.81
CA PRO A 162 -14.39 -23.87 4.02
C PRO A 162 -13.46 -25.04 3.66
N ALA A 163 -12.31 -25.13 4.32
CA ALA A 163 -11.45 -26.29 4.17
C ALA A 163 -12.27 -27.50 4.61
N ASP A 164 -12.63 -28.38 3.67
CA ASP A 164 -13.33 -29.62 3.98
C ASP A 164 -12.54 -30.38 5.05
N SER A 165 -13.17 -30.53 6.22
CA SER A 165 -12.94 -31.63 7.14
C SER A 165 -12.99 -32.93 6.33
N GLY A 166 -11.85 -33.59 6.21
CA GLY A 166 -11.65 -34.76 5.35
C GLY A 166 -12.61 -35.91 5.67
N PRO A 167 -12.86 -36.81 4.70
CA PRO A 167 -13.69 -37.98 4.93
C PRO A 167 -12.95 -38.97 5.85
N GLU A 168 -13.68 -39.48 6.84
CA GLU A 168 -13.36 -40.67 7.64
C GLU A 168 -13.10 -41.91 6.78
#